data_AF-A0A8X7R296-F1
#
_entry.id   AF-A0A8X7R296-F1
#
_cell.length_a   1.000
_cell.length_b   1.000
_cell.length_c   1.000
_cell.angle_alpha   90.00
_cell.angle_beta   90.00
_cell.angle_gamma   90.00
#
_symmetry.space_group_name_H-M   'P 1'
#
loop_
_entity.id
_entity.type
_entity.pdbx_description
1 polymer ?
#
loop_
_entity_poly.entity_id
_entity_poly.type
_entity_poly.pdbx_seq_one_letter_code
_entity_poly.pdbx_strand_id
1 'polypeptide(L)'
;MFAVSPSYFSPATISPSRSGQGKKPQLPRKLLVVRAGGKRILYGKDSREALQAGIDKLADAVSVTLGPRGRNVVLAESDTIKVINDGVTIAKAIELPDTIENAGATLIQEVAIKMNESAGDGTTTAIILAREMIKAGSLAIAFGANAVSVKNGMNKTVKELVRVLQMKSVPVKGKSDVKETSVIVEEGMKFDKGYMSPHFITNQEKSTVEFDKAKILVTDQKITSAKEKYLAEVLEILVVNKKQGLINVAVVKCPGMLDGKKALLQDIALMTGADYLAGDLGMSLMGQLQISWTHQLNRRFGENRQMKKDLAETDNSYMTGKIAERIAKLSGGVAVIKVGGHTETELEDRKLRIEDAKNATFAAMREGIVPGGGATYIHLLDEIPRIKKTLMEDLYEQIGADIVATV
;
A
#
# COMPACT_ATOMS: atom_id res chain seq x y z
N MET A 1 -5.08 0.86 30.24
CA MET A 1 -6.17 1.38 31.08
C MET A 1 -6.64 0.22 31.95
N PHE A 2 -6.48 0.32 33.27
CA PHE A 2 -6.94 -0.69 34.23
C PHE A 2 -8.06 -0.11 35.09
N ALA A 3 -9.07 -0.94 35.34
CA ALA A 3 -9.89 -0.91 36.54
C ALA A 3 -10.01 -2.37 36.99
N VAL A 4 -9.72 -2.64 38.26
CA VAL A 4 -9.83 -3.95 38.90
C VAL A 4 -10.98 -3.88 39.91
N SER A 5 -11.79 -4.92 39.98
CA SER A 5 -12.47 -5.31 41.22
C SER A 5 -12.38 -6.84 41.40
N PRO A 6 -12.44 -7.35 42.65
CA PRO A 6 -11.77 -8.59 43.05
C PRO A 6 -12.72 -9.78 43.08
N SER A 7 -12.24 -10.98 42.75
CA SER A 7 -12.92 -12.24 43.09
C SER A 7 -11.94 -13.41 43.13
N TYR A 8 -11.64 -13.84 44.36
CA TYR A 8 -11.33 -15.20 44.81
C TYR A 8 -10.22 -16.00 44.11
N PHE A 9 -9.02 -15.89 44.69
CA PHE A 9 -8.05 -16.97 44.74
C PHE A 9 -8.44 -17.94 45.88
N SER A 10 -8.42 -19.25 45.61
CA SER A 10 -8.35 -20.29 46.64
C SER A 10 -6.96 -20.95 46.52
N PRO A 11 -6.10 -20.91 47.55
CA PRO A 11 -4.77 -21.51 47.49
C PRO A 11 -4.85 -22.97 47.96
N ALA A 12 -4.72 -23.92 47.04
CA ALA A 12 -4.46 -25.31 47.41
C ALA A 12 -3.01 -25.44 47.91
N THR A 13 -2.88 -25.69 49.20
CA THR A 13 -1.64 -26.02 49.90
C THR A 13 -1.10 -27.35 49.39
N ILE A 14 0.11 -27.36 48.80
CA ILE A 14 0.89 -28.59 48.59
C ILE A 14 2.21 -28.41 49.31
N SER A 15 2.40 -29.24 50.33
CA SER A 15 3.58 -29.34 51.20
C SER A 15 4.80 -29.87 50.43
N PRO A 16 6.03 -29.46 50.80
CA PRO A 16 7.23 -29.96 50.14
C PRO A 16 7.72 -31.24 50.84
N SER A 17 7.46 -32.40 50.24
CA SER A 17 8.14 -33.64 50.62
C SER A 17 9.50 -33.73 49.91
N ARG A 18 10.59 -33.64 50.69
CA ARG A 18 11.94 -34.03 50.27
C ARG A 18 11.99 -35.51 49.91
N SER A 19 12.42 -35.86 48.69
CA SER A 19 13.17 -37.09 48.45
C SER A 19 13.87 -37.06 47.07
N GLY A 20 15.13 -37.49 47.05
CA GLY A 20 15.79 -38.10 45.89
C GLY A 20 16.35 -37.16 44.82
N GLN A 21 17.65 -36.87 44.90
CA GLN A 21 18.45 -36.54 43.72
C GLN A 21 18.47 -37.75 42.78
N GLY A 22 17.62 -37.73 41.75
CA GLY A 22 17.68 -38.64 40.61
C GLY A 22 17.86 -37.83 39.33
N LYS A 23 18.93 -38.08 38.58
CA LYS A 23 19.18 -37.47 37.27
C LYS A 23 17.97 -37.74 36.36
N LYS A 24 17.22 -36.69 35.98
CA LYS A 24 16.15 -36.80 34.98
C LYS A 24 16.75 -37.30 33.66
N PRO A 25 16.22 -38.37 33.05
CA PRO A 25 16.64 -38.75 31.71
C PRO A 25 16.26 -37.62 30.75
N GLN A 26 17.25 -37.08 30.04
CA GLN A 26 17.02 -36.14 28.95
C GLN A 26 16.25 -36.89 27.87
N LEU A 27 14.98 -36.52 27.67
CA LEU A 27 14.21 -36.92 26.49
C LEU A 27 15.02 -36.51 25.26
N PRO A 28 15.29 -37.41 24.30
CA PRO A 28 16.02 -37.03 23.10
C PRO A 28 15.21 -35.93 22.40
N ARG A 29 15.83 -34.76 22.23
CA ARG A 29 15.29 -33.71 21.36
C ARG A 29 15.04 -34.37 20.01
N LYS A 30 13.78 -34.66 19.68
CA LYS A 30 13.40 -35.04 18.32
C LYS A 30 13.83 -33.87 17.44
N LEU A 31 14.98 -34.02 16.77
CA LEU A 31 15.35 -33.17 15.67
C LEU A 31 14.17 -33.20 14.70
N LEU A 32 13.50 -32.06 14.58
CA LEU A 32 12.44 -31.86 13.62
C LEU A 32 13.12 -31.83 12.26
N VAL A 33 13.36 -33.03 11.70
CA VAL A 33 13.91 -33.17 10.37
C VAL A 33 12.80 -32.75 9.42
N VAL A 34 12.82 -31.49 9.02
CA VAL A 34 12.03 -31.02 7.87
C VAL A 34 12.58 -31.76 6.67
N ARG A 35 11.95 -32.86 6.28
CA ARG A 35 12.19 -33.51 4.99
C ARG A 35 11.68 -32.55 3.93
N ALA A 36 12.57 -31.71 3.39
CA ALA A 36 12.28 -31.00 2.15
C ALA A 36 12.05 -32.07 1.07
N GLY A 37 10.85 -32.10 0.48
CA GLY A 37 10.59 -32.93 -0.69
C GLY A 37 11.61 -32.64 -1.79
N GLY A 38 11.88 -33.62 -2.65
CA GLY A 38 12.79 -33.44 -3.79
C GLY A 38 12.39 -32.22 -4.61
N LYS A 39 13.34 -31.33 -4.89
CA LYS A 39 13.10 -30.13 -5.70
C LYS A 39 13.26 -30.47 -7.18
N ARG A 40 12.27 -30.10 -8.00
CA ARG A 40 12.37 -30.16 -9.46
C ARG A 40 13.21 -28.97 -9.93
N ILE A 41 14.22 -29.23 -10.75
CA ILE A 41 15.10 -28.20 -11.32
C ILE A 41 15.06 -28.34 -12.84
N LEU A 42 14.70 -27.25 -13.52
CA LEU A 42 14.75 -27.14 -14.98
C LEU A 42 15.84 -26.16 -15.39
N TYR A 43 16.44 -26.40 -16.55
CA TYR A 43 17.55 -25.60 -17.08
C TYR A 43 17.25 -25.10 -18.50
N GLY A 44 17.96 -24.04 -18.89
CA GLY A 44 18.05 -23.63 -20.29
C GLY A 44 16.71 -23.26 -20.92
N LYS A 45 16.34 -23.98 -21.99
CA LYS A 45 15.17 -23.71 -22.81
C LYS A 45 13.87 -24.12 -22.11
N ASP A 46 13.82 -25.35 -21.59
CA ASP A 46 12.63 -25.93 -20.96
C ASP A 46 12.14 -25.09 -19.76
N SER A 47 13.08 -24.51 -19.00
CA SER A 47 12.76 -23.59 -17.90
C SER A 47 12.11 -22.29 -18.39
N ARG A 48 12.65 -21.70 -19.46
CA ARG A 48 12.13 -20.46 -20.06
C ARG A 48 10.76 -20.66 -20.71
N GLU A 49 10.56 -21.79 -21.38
CA GLU A 49 9.28 -22.13 -22.01
C GLU A 49 8.19 -22.37 -20.96
N ALA A 50 8.50 -23.08 -19.88
CA ALA A 50 7.57 -23.27 -18.77
C ALA A 50 7.20 -21.93 -18.09
N LEU A 51 8.18 -21.05 -17.86
CA LEU A 51 7.91 -19.71 -17.32
C LEU A 51 7.04 -18.88 -18.28
N GLN A 52 7.35 -18.88 -19.58
CA GLN A 52 6.58 -18.18 -20.60
C GLN A 52 5.14 -18.69 -20.67
N ALA A 53 4.92 -20.01 -20.60
CA ALA A 53 3.58 -20.58 -20.59
C ALA A 53 2.73 -20.08 -19.42
N GLY A 54 3.33 -19.92 -18.23
CA GLY A 54 2.65 -19.33 -17.09
C GLY A 54 2.33 -17.84 -17.25
N ILE A 55 3.28 -17.08 -17.81
CA ILE A 55 3.10 -15.66 -18.16
C ILE A 55 1.97 -15.49 -19.17
N ASP A 56 1.95 -16.31 -20.23
CA ASP A 56 0.96 -16.24 -21.31
C ASP A 56 -0.44 -16.54 -20.77
N LYS A 57 -0.61 -17.59 -19.94
CA LYS A 57 -1.91 -17.94 -19.34
C LYS A 57 -2.50 -16.78 -18.52
N LEU A 58 -1.69 -16.12 -17.70
CA LEU A 58 -2.14 -14.99 -16.89
C LEU A 58 -2.44 -13.77 -17.76
N ALA A 59 -1.53 -13.45 -18.68
CA ALA A 59 -1.69 -12.30 -19.56
C ALA A 59 -2.90 -12.44 -20.50
N ASP A 60 -3.18 -13.64 -21.02
CA ASP A 60 -4.35 -13.92 -21.85
C ASP A 60 -5.65 -13.70 -21.07
N ALA A 61 -5.71 -14.16 -19.82
CA ALA A 61 -6.86 -13.96 -18.95
C ALA A 61 -7.12 -12.48 -18.61
N VAL A 62 -6.07 -11.68 -18.46
CA VAL A 62 -6.19 -10.24 -18.14
C VAL A 62 -6.39 -9.39 -19.39
N SER A 63 -5.84 -9.80 -20.54
CA SER A 63 -5.87 -9.02 -21.79
C SER A 63 -7.29 -8.73 -22.31
N VAL A 64 -8.26 -9.60 -21.99
CA VAL A 64 -9.66 -9.43 -22.40
C VAL A 64 -10.31 -8.20 -21.77
N THR A 65 -9.76 -7.66 -20.67
CA THR A 65 -10.29 -6.46 -20.01
C THR A 65 -9.73 -5.16 -20.56
N LEU A 66 -8.78 -5.21 -21.51
CA LEU A 66 -8.12 -4.02 -22.02
C LEU A 66 -9.08 -3.13 -22.82
N GLY A 67 -9.12 -1.84 -22.45
CA GLY A 67 -9.73 -0.78 -23.23
C GLY A 67 -11.26 -0.69 -23.13
N PRO A 68 -11.90 0.22 -23.88
CA PRO A 68 -13.33 0.53 -23.74
C PRO A 68 -14.26 -0.60 -24.23
N ARG A 69 -13.71 -1.56 -24.99
CA ARG A 69 -14.42 -2.78 -25.43
C ARG A 69 -13.97 -4.02 -24.65
N GLY A 70 -13.32 -3.82 -23.51
CA GLY A 70 -12.95 -4.89 -22.59
C GLY A 70 -14.18 -5.69 -22.17
N ARG A 71 -14.01 -6.99 -22.00
CA ARG A 71 -15.04 -7.92 -21.53
C ARG A 71 -14.87 -8.18 -20.05
N ASN A 72 -15.97 -8.50 -19.39
CA ASN A 72 -15.92 -8.92 -17.99
C ASN A 72 -15.37 -10.34 -17.89
N VAL A 73 -14.59 -10.58 -16.85
CA VAL A 73 -14.08 -11.89 -16.47
C VAL A 73 -14.88 -12.38 -15.27
N VAL A 74 -15.26 -13.65 -15.29
CA VAL A 74 -15.99 -14.29 -14.20
C VAL A 74 -14.98 -15.07 -13.37
N LEU A 75 -14.84 -14.68 -12.10
CA LEU A 75 -14.01 -15.38 -11.12
C LEU A 75 -14.92 -16.18 -10.20
N ALA A 76 -14.70 -17.49 -10.14
CA ALA A 76 -15.37 -18.36 -9.18
C ALA A 76 -14.46 -18.52 -7.96
N GLU A 77 -14.84 -17.89 -6.85
CA GLU A 77 -14.31 -18.18 -5.52
C GLU A 77 -15.18 -19.23 -4.84
N SER A 78 -14.67 -19.91 -3.81
CA SER A 78 -15.23 -21.15 -3.23
C SER A 78 -16.75 -21.17 -3.05
N ASP A 79 -17.39 -20.04 -2.71
CA ASP A 79 -18.84 -19.93 -2.55
C ASP A 79 -19.47 -18.73 -3.28
N THR A 80 -18.70 -17.94 -4.03
CA THR A 80 -19.22 -16.73 -4.71
C THR A 80 -18.68 -16.58 -6.13
N ILE A 81 -19.54 -16.09 -7.02
CA ILE A 81 -19.16 -15.75 -8.39
C ILE A 81 -19.04 -14.23 -8.48
N LYS A 82 -17.82 -13.75 -8.76
CA LYS A 82 -17.54 -12.32 -8.96
C LYS A 82 -17.39 -12.04 -10.45
N VAL A 83 -18.05 -10.99 -10.92
CA VAL A 83 -17.91 -10.49 -12.30
C VAL A 83 -17.08 -9.23 -12.23
N ILE A 84 -15.83 -9.31 -12.72
CA ILE A 84 -14.83 -8.25 -12.53
C ILE A 84 -14.25 -7.86 -13.89
N ASN A 85 -13.93 -6.58 -14.04
CA ASN A 85 -13.24 -6.02 -15.19
C ASN A 85 -11.88 -5.40 -14.83
N ASP A 86 -11.48 -5.41 -13.57
CA ASP A 86 -10.17 -4.94 -13.12
C ASP A 86 -9.07 -6.00 -13.32
N GLY A 87 -8.03 -5.61 -14.07
CA GLY A 87 -6.90 -6.47 -14.39
C GLY A 87 -6.07 -6.86 -13.15
N VAL A 88 -5.97 -6.01 -12.12
CA VAL A 88 -5.18 -6.32 -10.91
C VAL A 88 -5.83 -7.43 -10.11
N THR A 89 -7.14 -7.31 -9.90
CA THR A 89 -7.93 -8.29 -9.15
C THR A 89 -7.92 -9.64 -9.87
N ILE A 90 -8.06 -9.65 -11.21
CA ILE A 90 -7.95 -10.88 -12.01
C ILE A 90 -6.55 -11.48 -11.89
N ALA A 91 -5.50 -10.69 -12.04
CA ALA A 91 -4.13 -11.19 -11.96
C ALA A 91 -3.85 -11.85 -10.61
N LYS A 92 -4.30 -11.26 -9.50
CA LYS A 92 -4.13 -11.79 -8.13
C LYS A 92 -4.89 -13.09 -7.87
N ALA A 93 -6.01 -13.32 -8.55
CA ALA A 93 -6.82 -14.51 -8.37
C ALA A 93 -6.29 -15.74 -9.12
N ILE A 94 -5.38 -15.55 -10.09
CA ILE A 94 -4.87 -16.64 -10.92
C ILE A 94 -3.74 -17.37 -10.19
N GLU A 95 -3.95 -18.64 -9.90
CA GLU A 95 -2.91 -19.58 -9.45
C GLU A 95 -2.88 -20.78 -10.38
N LEU A 96 -1.67 -21.18 -10.80
CA LEU A 96 -1.47 -22.29 -11.72
C LEU A 96 -1.03 -23.56 -10.98
N PRO A 97 -1.46 -24.75 -11.42
CA PRO A 97 -1.13 -26.02 -10.75
C PRO A 97 0.33 -26.43 -10.92
N ASP A 98 0.97 -26.12 -12.06
CA ASP A 98 2.40 -26.38 -12.24
C ASP A 98 3.21 -25.30 -11.52
N THR A 99 4.14 -25.72 -10.65
CA THR A 99 4.93 -24.81 -9.81
C THR A 99 5.83 -23.85 -10.60
N ILE A 100 6.32 -24.26 -11.78
CA ILE A 100 7.24 -23.46 -12.58
C ILE A 100 6.45 -22.49 -13.45
N GLU A 101 5.35 -22.93 -14.05
CA GLU A 101 4.42 -22.01 -14.71
C GLU A 101 3.87 -20.98 -13.72
N ASN A 102 3.48 -21.41 -12.52
CA ASN A 102 2.99 -20.52 -11.47
C ASN A 102 4.04 -19.49 -11.05
N ALA A 103 5.34 -19.85 -11.06
CA ALA A 103 6.41 -18.90 -10.82
C ALA A 103 6.42 -17.80 -11.91
N GLY A 104 6.19 -18.16 -13.18
CA GLY A 104 6.02 -17.20 -14.27
C GLY A 104 4.83 -16.26 -14.07
N ALA A 105 3.67 -16.81 -13.70
CA ALA A 105 2.48 -16.03 -13.37
C ALA A 105 2.73 -15.05 -12.21
N THR A 106 3.39 -15.53 -11.14
CA THR A 106 3.74 -14.71 -9.96
C THR A 106 4.63 -13.52 -10.32
N LEU A 107 5.58 -13.69 -11.24
CA LEU A 107 6.45 -12.58 -11.69
C LEU A 107 5.64 -11.46 -12.36
N ILE A 108 4.60 -11.80 -13.11
CA ILE A 108 3.75 -10.82 -13.79
C ILE A 108 2.72 -10.20 -12.85
N GLN A 109 2.22 -10.95 -11.87
CA GLN A 109 1.40 -10.41 -10.79
C GLN A 109 2.13 -9.27 -10.07
N GLU A 110 3.43 -9.45 -9.81
CA GLU A 110 4.27 -8.44 -9.17
C GLU A 110 4.39 -7.15 -10.01
N VAL A 111 4.42 -7.28 -11.34
CA VAL A 111 4.40 -6.12 -12.26
C VAL A 111 3.07 -5.37 -12.12
N ALA A 112 1.95 -6.09 -12.09
CA ALA A 112 0.63 -5.51 -11.94
C ALA A 112 0.47 -4.78 -10.59
N ILE A 113 0.93 -5.39 -9.49
CA ILE A 113 0.87 -4.80 -8.15
C ILE A 113 1.67 -3.50 -8.10
N LYS A 114 2.91 -3.49 -8.60
CA LYS A 114 3.75 -2.29 -8.61
C LYS A 114 3.17 -1.17 -9.47
N MET A 115 2.57 -1.52 -10.62
CA MET A 115 1.90 -0.53 -11.47
C MET A 115 0.71 0.10 -10.75
N ASN A 116 -0.11 -0.71 -10.07
CA ASN A 116 -1.24 -0.23 -9.31
C ASN A 116 -0.82 0.66 -8.11
N GLU A 117 0.25 0.30 -7.41
CA GLU A 117 0.76 1.11 -6.29
C GLU A 117 1.33 2.47 -6.75
N SER A 118 1.95 2.52 -7.94
CA SER A 118 2.58 3.73 -8.47
C SER A 118 1.61 4.66 -9.18
N ALA A 119 0.80 4.13 -10.10
CA ALA A 119 -0.07 4.89 -10.98
C ALA A 119 -1.56 4.69 -10.67
N GLY A 120 -1.94 3.52 -10.14
CA GLY A 120 -3.33 3.15 -9.87
C GLY A 120 -4.20 2.94 -11.12
N ASP A 121 -3.57 2.78 -12.28
CA ASP A 121 -4.17 2.39 -13.56
C ASP A 121 -3.07 1.81 -14.49
N GLY A 122 -3.43 1.26 -15.64
CA GLY A 122 -2.51 0.78 -16.67
C GLY A 122 -1.94 -0.61 -16.39
N THR A 123 -2.55 -1.36 -15.47
CA THR A 123 -2.10 -2.67 -15.01
C THR A 123 -2.19 -3.71 -16.13
N THR A 124 -3.31 -3.76 -16.85
CA THR A 124 -3.49 -4.61 -18.04
C THR A 124 -2.47 -4.28 -19.14
N THR A 125 -2.23 -2.99 -19.39
CA THR A 125 -1.21 -2.54 -20.37
C THR A 125 0.18 -3.01 -19.96
N ALA A 126 0.56 -2.85 -18.68
CA ALA A 126 1.86 -3.27 -18.17
C ALA A 126 2.07 -4.78 -18.29
N ILE A 127 1.04 -5.58 -18.02
CA ILE A 127 1.08 -7.05 -18.15
C ILE A 127 1.33 -7.45 -19.62
N ILE A 128 0.62 -6.85 -20.56
CA ILE A 128 0.75 -7.17 -21.99
C ILE A 128 2.13 -6.78 -22.50
N LEU A 129 2.60 -5.57 -22.18
CA LEU A 129 3.95 -5.12 -22.55
C LEU A 129 5.02 -6.04 -21.95
N ALA A 130 4.87 -6.44 -20.68
CA ALA A 130 5.80 -7.35 -20.04
C ALA A 130 5.85 -8.72 -20.72
N ARG A 131 4.68 -9.30 -21.07
CA ARG A 131 4.61 -10.57 -21.82
C ARG A 131 5.41 -10.51 -23.12
N GLU A 132 5.14 -9.50 -23.95
CA GLU A 132 5.77 -9.41 -25.27
C GLU A 132 7.28 -9.13 -25.17
N MET A 133 7.70 -8.27 -24.22
CA MET A 133 9.12 -8.01 -23.95
C MET A 133 9.87 -9.28 -23.50
N ILE A 134 9.26 -10.06 -22.61
CA ILE A 134 9.86 -11.31 -22.11
C ILE A 134 9.94 -12.34 -23.24
N LYS A 135 8.89 -12.46 -24.05
CA LYS A 135 8.84 -13.37 -25.19
C LYS A 135 9.92 -13.05 -26.23
N ALA A 136 10.00 -11.79 -26.66
CA ALA A 136 10.99 -11.32 -27.62
C ALA A 136 12.42 -11.43 -27.06
N GLY A 137 12.63 -11.10 -25.78
CA GLY A 137 13.92 -11.27 -25.11
C GLY A 137 14.35 -12.74 -24.98
N SER A 138 13.43 -13.63 -24.63
CA SER A 138 13.70 -15.08 -24.53
C SER A 138 14.12 -15.65 -25.88
N LEU A 139 13.46 -15.22 -26.96
CA LEU A 139 13.79 -15.57 -28.33
C LEU A 139 15.17 -15.04 -28.76
N ALA A 140 15.50 -13.78 -28.45
CA ALA A 140 16.83 -13.23 -28.73
C ALA A 140 17.95 -14.03 -28.03
N ILE A 141 17.75 -14.40 -26.75
CA ILE A 141 18.69 -15.22 -25.99
C ILE A 141 18.79 -16.64 -26.58
N ALA A 142 17.69 -17.21 -27.07
CA ALA A 142 17.71 -18.51 -27.75
C ALA A 142 18.57 -18.49 -29.04
N PHE A 143 18.64 -17.36 -29.73
CA PHE A 143 19.53 -17.14 -30.88
C PHE A 143 20.99 -16.81 -30.51
N GLY A 144 21.35 -16.88 -29.22
CA GLY A 144 22.72 -16.66 -28.75
C GLY A 144 23.03 -15.22 -28.32
N ALA A 145 22.02 -14.36 -28.20
CA ALA A 145 22.24 -13.00 -27.71
C ALA A 145 22.67 -12.97 -26.24
N ASN A 146 23.56 -12.03 -25.89
CA ASN A 146 23.96 -11.82 -24.51
C ASN A 146 22.80 -11.16 -23.71
N ALA A 147 22.25 -11.91 -22.76
CA ALA A 147 21.11 -11.46 -21.95
C ALA A 147 21.37 -10.15 -21.19
N VAL A 148 22.60 -9.91 -20.73
CA VAL A 148 22.95 -8.70 -19.97
C VAL A 148 22.99 -7.48 -20.89
N SER A 149 23.64 -7.59 -22.05
CA SER A 149 23.67 -6.50 -23.05
C SER A 149 22.26 -6.19 -23.57
N VAL A 150 21.44 -7.19 -23.87
CA VAL A 150 20.05 -7.00 -24.31
C VAL A 150 19.25 -6.23 -23.24
N LYS A 151 19.33 -6.65 -21.97
CA LYS A 151 18.68 -5.97 -20.86
C LYS A 151 19.14 -4.51 -20.72
N ASN A 152 20.45 -4.26 -20.84
CA ASN A 152 21.01 -2.91 -20.77
C ASN A 152 20.49 -2.03 -21.91
N GLY A 153 20.42 -2.58 -23.13
CA GLY A 153 19.85 -1.90 -24.29
C GLY A 153 18.37 -1.52 -24.09
N MET A 154 17.56 -2.46 -23.58
CA MET A 154 16.17 -2.18 -23.22
C MET A 154 16.06 -1.05 -22.19
N ASN A 155 16.83 -1.11 -21.11
CA ASN A 155 16.81 -0.10 -20.04
C ASN A 155 17.20 1.30 -20.53
N LYS A 156 18.27 1.40 -21.36
CA LYS A 156 18.70 2.67 -21.96
C LYS A 156 17.60 3.25 -22.84
N THR A 157 16.97 2.40 -23.65
CA THR A 157 15.88 2.81 -24.57
C THR A 157 14.67 3.32 -23.80
N VAL A 158 14.17 2.55 -22.84
CA VAL A 158 13.01 2.93 -22.01
C VAL A 158 13.28 4.24 -21.28
N LYS A 159 14.49 4.43 -20.72
CA LYS A 159 14.85 5.66 -20.00
C LYS A 159 14.78 6.90 -20.90
N GLU A 160 15.29 6.81 -22.13
CA GLU A 160 15.23 7.93 -23.07
C GLU A 160 13.82 8.16 -23.62
N LEU A 161 13.06 7.09 -23.87
CA LEU A 161 11.64 7.19 -24.26
C LEU A 161 10.79 7.88 -23.18
N VAL A 162 11.02 7.56 -21.90
CA VAL A 162 10.35 8.25 -20.78
C VAL A 162 10.71 9.73 -20.75
N ARG A 163 11.96 10.09 -21.04
CA ARG A 163 12.38 11.51 -21.14
C ARG A 163 11.64 12.23 -22.26
N VAL A 164 11.53 11.60 -23.44
CA VAL A 164 10.76 12.15 -24.56
C VAL A 164 9.29 12.28 -24.21
N LEU A 165 8.73 11.29 -23.52
CA LEU A 165 7.34 11.30 -23.07
C LEU A 165 7.05 12.47 -22.14
N GLN A 166 7.94 12.74 -21.17
CA GLN A 166 7.81 13.88 -20.27
C GLN A 166 7.83 15.22 -21.01
N MET A 167 8.66 15.36 -22.04
CA MET A 167 8.68 16.57 -22.89
C MET A 167 7.40 16.75 -23.71
N LYS A 168 6.77 15.64 -24.13
CA LYS A 168 5.50 15.65 -24.88
C LYS A 168 4.27 15.73 -23.96
N SER A 169 4.43 15.61 -22.64
CA SER A 169 3.32 15.62 -21.69
C SER A 169 2.66 17.01 -21.61
N VAL A 170 1.34 17.02 -21.48
CA VAL A 170 0.56 18.25 -21.33
C VAL A 170 0.12 18.38 -19.86
N PRO A 171 0.47 19.48 -19.15
CA PRO A 171 0.07 19.66 -17.77
C PRO A 171 -1.44 19.93 -17.67
N VAL A 172 -2.09 19.28 -16.71
CA VAL A 172 -3.54 19.45 -16.45
C VAL A 172 -3.78 20.78 -15.71
N LYS A 173 -4.52 21.70 -16.33
CA LYS A 173 -4.81 23.05 -15.79
C LYS A 173 -6.30 23.36 -15.55
N GLY A 174 -7.22 22.41 -15.77
CA GLY A 174 -8.66 22.68 -15.84
C GLY A 174 -9.53 21.94 -14.81
N LYS A 175 -10.68 22.58 -14.46
CA LYS A 175 -11.78 22.08 -13.61
C LYS A 175 -13.04 21.67 -14.41
N SER A 176 -12.94 21.53 -15.73
CA SER A 176 -14.09 21.23 -16.59
C SER A 176 -14.11 19.75 -16.94
N ASP A 177 -15.18 19.08 -16.50
CA ASP A 177 -15.68 17.74 -16.89
C ASP A 177 -15.75 16.72 -15.75
N VAL A 178 -16.51 17.04 -14.70
CA VAL A 178 -16.97 16.04 -13.73
C VAL A 178 -18.49 16.16 -13.60
N LYS A 179 -19.23 15.27 -14.28
CA LYS A 179 -20.68 15.10 -14.10
C LYS A 179 -20.95 13.95 -13.13
N GLU A 180 -21.97 14.15 -12.30
CA GLU A 180 -22.66 13.14 -11.47
C GLU A 180 -21.84 12.40 -10.41
N THR A 181 -21.15 13.11 -9.51
CA THR A 181 -20.75 12.54 -8.22
C THR A 181 -20.89 13.60 -7.13
N SER A 182 -21.64 13.29 -6.07
CA SER A 182 -21.71 14.16 -4.89
C SER A 182 -20.44 13.98 -4.08
N VAL A 183 -19.58 14.99 -4.10
CA VAL A 183 -18.41 15.07 -3.22
C VAL A 183 -18.83 15.84 -1.98
N ILE A 184 -18.77 15.20 -0.82
CA ILE A 184 -18.97 15.88 0.46
C ILE A 184 -17.57 16.21 0.99
N VAL A 185 -17.28 17.48 1.21
CA VAL A 185 -16.06 17.87 1.91
C VAL A 185 -16.36 17.83 3.40
N GLU A 186 -15.74 16.90 4.11
CA GLU A 186 -15.78 16.78 5.56
C GLU A 186 -14.47 17.33 6.15
N GLU A 187 -14.48 17.70 7.43
CA GLU A 187 -13.26 18.06 8.14
C GLU A 187 -12.48 16.77 8.45
N GLY A 188 -11.22 16.70 8.02
CA GLY A 188 -10.38 15.52 8.28
C GLY A 188 -8.90 15.80 8.01
N MET A 189 -8.04 14.89 8.48
CA MET A 189 -6.59 15.01 8.36
C MET A 189 -5.99 13.68 7.88
N LYS A 190 -5.04 13.75 6.93
CA LYS A 190 -4.20 12.61 6.53
C LYS A 190 -2.75 12.82 6.98
N PHE A 191 -2.12 11.75 7.48
CA PHE A 191 -0.71 11.75 7.87
C PHE A 191 -0.01 10.46 7.42
N ASP A 192 1.31 10.53 7.23
CA ASP A 192 2.12 9.45 6.64
C ASP A 192 2.65 8.46 7.71
N LYS A 193 1.72 7.83 8.45
CA LYS A 193 2.02 6.78 9.43
C LYS A 193 1.01 5.64 9.35
N GLY A 194 1.51 4.41 9.26
CA GLY A 194 0.71 3.19 9.28
C GLY A 194 0.54 2.60 10.69
N TYR A 195 -0.25 1.53 10.75
CA TYR A 195 -0.44 0.73 11.95
C TYR A 195 0.86 0.07 12.41
N MET A 196 1.02 -0.11 13.73
CA MET A 196 2.22 -0.72 14.33
C MET A 196 2.30 -2.24 14.14
N SER A 197 1.16 -2.91 13.95
CA SER A 197 1.08 -4.35 13.76
C SER A 197 0.05 -4.69 12.67
N PRO A 198 0.38 -5.58 11.70
CA PRO A 198 -0.58 -6.06 10.70
C PRO A 198 -1.81 -6.76 11.30
N HIS A 199 -1.74 -7.22 12.54
CA HIS A 199 -2.91 -7.79 13.23
C HIS A 199 -4.04 -6.77 13.47
N PHE A 200 -3.76 -5.47 13.30
CA PHE A 200 -4.78 -4.44 13.36
C PHE A 200 -5.62 -4.29 12.08
N ILE A 201 -5.24 -4.93 10.97
CA ILE A 201 -6.03 -4.97 9.73
C ILE A 201 -7.45 -5.48 10.02
N THR A 202 -8.44 -4.79 9.46
CA THR A 202 -9.86 -5.19 9.51
C THR A 202 -10.32 -5.66 8.14
N ASN A 203 -9.85 -5.01 7.07
CA ASN A 203 -10.08 -5.44 5.70
C ASN A 203 -8.82 -6.10 5.12
N GLN A 204 -8.87 -7.43 4.97
CA GLN A 204 -7.73 -8.22 4.49
C GLN A 204 -7.42 -7.97 3.01
N GLU A 205 -8.43 -7.69 2.18
CA GLU A 205 -8.26 -7.46 0.75
C GLU A 205 -7.48 -6.17 0.47
N LYS A 206 -7.82 -5.11 1.19
CA LYS A 206 -7.16 -3.79 1.05
C LYS A 206 -5.96 -3.62 1.98
N SER A 207 -5.75 -4.54 2.91
CA SER A 207 -4.79 -4.38 4.01
C SER A 207 -4.99 -3.05 4.77
N THR A 208 -6.26 -2.66 4.97
CA THR A 208 -6.63 -1.40 5.66
C THR A 208 -7.25 -1.66 7.03
N VAL A 209 -7.20 -0.61 7.87
CA VAL A 209 -7.87 -0.57 9.17
C VAL A 209 -8.99 0.46 9.08
N GLU A 210 -10.21 0.01 9.27
CA GLU A 210 -11.43 0.82 9.16
C GLU A 210 -12.22 0.70 10.46
N PHE A 211 -12.63 1.83 11.03
CA PHE A 211 -13.49 1.90 12.21
C PHE A 211 -14.61 2.91 11.97
N ASP A 212 -15.82 2.57 12.45
CA ASP A 212 -16.93 3.52 12.54
C ASP A 212 -16.96 4.15 13.94
N LYS A 213 -17.07 5.49 14.00
CA LYS A 213 -17.18 6.29 15.24
C LYS A 213 -16.21 5.88 16.36
N ALA A 214 -14.93 5.72 16.03
CA ALA A 214 -13.91 5.36 17.00
C ALA A 214 -13.56 6.53 17.95
N LYS A 215 -13.28 6.19 19.22
CA LYS A 215 -12.65 7.14 20.16
C LYS A 215 -11.15 7.22 19.88
N ILE A 216 -10.63 8.44 19.80
CA ILE A 216 -9.21 8.71 19.55
C ILE A 216 -8.56 9.14 20.86
N LEU A 217 -7.42 8.55 21.19
CA LEU A 217 -6.58 8.95 22.31
C LEU A 217 -5.25 9.46 21.74
N VAL A 218 -4.85 10.67 22.12
CA VAL A 218 -3.62 11.29 21.64
C VAL A 218 -2.67 11.47 22.81
N THR A 219 -1.46 10.93 22.71
CA THR A 219 -0.42 11.08 23.74
C THR A 219 0.97 11.23 23.12
N ASP A 220 1.79 12.09 23.71
CA ASP A 220 3.21 12.23 23.38
C ASP A 220 4.09 11.23 24.16
N GLN A 221 3.56 10.66 25.24
CA GLN A 221 4.25 9.71 26.08
C GLN A 221 4.27 8.30 25.49
N LYS A 222 5.34 7.59 25.81
CA LYS A 222 5.42 6.14 25.54
C LYS A 222 4.48 5.44 26.51
N ILE A 223 3.52 4.69 25.97
CA ILE A 223 2.59 3.88 26.78
C ILE A 223 3.36 2.67 27.33
N THR A 224 3.85 2.78 28.55
CA THR A 224 4.40 1.68 29.35
C THR A 224 3.42 1.28 30.43
N SER A 225 3.22 -0.03 30.63
CA SER A 225 2.43 -0.50 31.78
C SER A 225 3.11 -0.09 33.09
N ALA A 226 2.32 0.11 34.15
CA ALA A 226 2.81 0.46 35.49
C ALA A 226 3.57 -0.69 36.19
N LYS A 227 3.64 -1.87 35.55
CA LYS A 227 4.54 -2.96 35.94
C LYS A 227 5.73 -2.95 34.97
N GLU A 228 6.90 -2.91 35.58
CA GLU A 228 8.22 -2.57 35.06
C GLU A 228 8.53 -3.06 33.64
N LYS A 229 9.22 -2.19 32.88
CA LYS A 229 10.01 -2.45 31.66
C LYS A 229 9.35 -3.44 30.69
N TYR A 230 8.74 -2.98 29.61
CA TYR A 230 8.91 -3.45 28.21
C TYR A 230 7.73 -2.90 27.37
N LEU A 231 8.02 -2.08 26.36
CA LEU A 231 7.02 -1.54 25.42
C LEU A 231 6.34 -2.62 24.55
N ALA A 232 6.99 -3.78 24.42
CA ALA A 232 6.48 -4.90 23.62
C ALA A 232 5.20 -5.49 24.24
N GLU A 233 5.10 -5.54 25.57
CA GLU A 233 4.01 -6.24 26.27
C GLU A 233 2.65 -5.57 26.07
N VAL A 234 2.59 -4.23 26.04
CA VAL A 234 1.29 -3.53 25.87
C VAL A 234 0.73 -3.73 24.46
N LEU A 235 1.58 -3.66 23.43
CA LEU A 235 1.14 -3.88 22.05
C LEU A 235 0.65 -5.32 21.86
N GLU A 236 1.38 -6.29 22.42
CA GLU A 236 1.01 -7.70 22.37
C GLU A 236 -0.32 -7.97 23.08
N ILE A 237 -0.54 -7.40 24.26
CA ILE A 237 -1.82 -7.51 24.97
C ILE A 237 -2.98 -6.93 24.13
N LEU A 238 -2.80 -5.77 23.50
CA LEU A 238 -3.82 -5.17 22.63
C LEU A 238 -4.10 -6.05 21.41
N VAL A 239 -3.07 -6.64 20.81
CA VAL A 239 -3.21 -7.57 19.68
C VAL A 239 -3.94 -8.84 20.10
N VAL A 240 -3.59 -9.43 21.25
CA VAL A 240 -4.25 -10.63 21.78
C VAL A 240 -5.71 -10.35 22.09
N ASN A 241 -6.01 -9.24 22.77
CA ASN A 241 -7.39 -8.87 23.10
C ASN A 241 -8.22 -8.57 21.84
N LYS A 242 -7.62 -7.98 20.80
CA LYS A 242 -8.28 -7.82 19.50
C LYS A 242 -8.55 -9.17 18.84
N LYS A 243 -7.57 -10.07 18.80
CA LYS A 243 -7.74 -11.42 18.23
C LYS A 243 -8.81 -12.23 18.97
N GLN A 244 -8.96 -12.00 20.26
CA GLN A 244 -10.00 -12.59 21.10
C GLN A 244 -11.37 -11.88 20.97
N GLY A 245 -11.48 -10.82 20.17
CA GLY A 245 -12.72 -10.08 19.94
C GLY A 245 -13.17 -9.19 21.11
N LEU A 246 -12.32 -8.99 22.12
CA LEU A 246 -12.67 -8.22 23.32
C LEU A 246 -12.70 -6.71 23.06
N ILE A 247 -11.75 -6.22 22.26
CA ILE A 247 -11.63 -4.79 21.90
C ILE A 247 -11.23 -4.63 20.44
N ASN A 248 -11.87 -3.69 19.74
CA ASN A 248 -11.45 -3.25 18.41
C ASN A 248 -10.53 -2.04 18.58
N VAL A 249 -9.23 -2.24 18.41
CA VAL A 249 -8.20 -1.23 18.63
C VAL A 249 -7.17 -1.26 17.50
N ALA A 250 -6.62 -0.10 17.15
CA ALA A 250 -5.41 0.01 16.35
C ALA A 250 -4.47 1.03 16.98
N VAL A 251 -3.16 0.77 16.84
CA VAL A 251 -2.12 1.65 17.35
C VAL A 251 -1.31 2.16 16.17
N VAL A 252 -1.17 3.49 16.11
CA VAL A 252 -0.42 4.20 15.07
C VAL A 252 0.71 4.98 15.72
N LYS A 253 1.89 4.99 15.10
CA LYS A 253 3.01 5.79 15.59
C LYS A 253 2.72 7.28 15.39
N CYS A 254 3.14 8.10 16.37
CA CYS A 254 3.08 9.56 16.25
C CYS A 254 3.72 10.05 14.93
N PRO A 255 3.05 10.91 14.16
CA PRO A 255 3.63 11.58 13.00
C PRO A 255 4.67 12.63 13.46
N GLY A 256 5.74 12.82 12.68
CA GLY A 256 6.79 13.81 12.96
C GLY A 256 7.98 13.30 13.79
N MET A 257 8.98 14.17 13.98
CA MET A 257 10.25 13.90 14.66
C MET A 257 10.53 14.98 15.71
N LEU A 258 11.01 14.56 16.90
CA LEU A 258 11.42 15.41 18.03
C LEU A 258 10.42 16.53 18.34
N ASP A 259 10.76 17.79 18.06
CA ASP A 259 10.04 18.98 18.51
C ASP A 259 8.72 19.23 17.75
N GLY A 260 8.61 18.75 16.51
CA GLY A 260 7.39 18.89 15.71
C GLY A 260 6.26 17.94 16.10
N LYS A 261 6.52 16.94 16.96
CA LYS A 261 5.54 15.92 17.34
C LYS A 261 4.42 16.48 18.19
N LYS A 262 4.76 17.26 19.21
CA LYS A 262 3.78 17.82 20.16
C LYS A 262 2.78 18.72 19.46
N ALA A 263 3.28 19.58 18.56
CA ALA A 263 2.47 20.47 17.76
C ALA A 263 1.51 19.71 16.83
N LEU A 264 1.98 18.65 16.15
CA LEU A 264 1.12 17.80 15.31
C LEU A 264 0.09 17.00 16.12
N LEU A 265 0.45 16.50 17.30
CA LEU A 265 -0.48 15.78 18.17
C LEU A 265 -1.56 16.71 18.70
N GLN A 266 -1.21 17.95 19.06
CA GLN A 266 -2.15 18.98 19.44
C GLN A 266 -3.12 19.33 18.29
N ASP A 267 -2.61 19.46 17.06
CA ASP A 267 -3.44 19.67 15.87
C ASP A 267 -4.46 18.53 15.68
N ILE A 268 -4.03 17.26 15.84
CA ILE A 268 -4.90 16.08 15.74
C ILE A 268 -5.96 16.10 16.85
N ALA A 269 -5.57 16.39 18.09
CA ALA A 269 -6.49 16.48 19.21
C ALA A 269 -7.54 17.56 19.01
N LEU A 270 -7.14 18.74 18.51
CA LEU A 270 -8.04 19.85 18.21
C LEU A 270 -9.06 19.49 17.11
N MET A 271 -8.60 18.86 16.03
CA MET A 271 -9.44 18.40 14.91
C MET A 271 -10.45 17.35 15.37
N THR A 272 -9.98 16.36 16.12
CA THR A 272 -10.79 15.21 16.53
C THR A 272 -11.65 15.47 17.77
N GLY A 273 -11.36 16.55 18.52
CA GLY A 273 -11.95 16.81 19.83
C GLY A 273 -11.49 15.82 20.90
N ALA A 274 -10.36 15.13 20.66
CA ALA A 274 -9.79 14.17 21.60
C ALA A 274 -8.97 14.86 22.70
N ASP A 275 -8.91 14.22 23.88
CA ASP A 275 -8.03 14.67 24.95
C ASP A 275 -6.56 14.43 24.56
N TYR A 276 -5.76 15.51 24.57
CA TYR A 276 -4.32 15.44 24.39
C TYR A 276 -3.62 15.27 25.74
N LEU A 277 -3.06 14.09 25.98
CA LEU A 277 -2.25 13.82 27.16
C LEU A 277 -0.79 14.18 26.86
N ALA A 278 -0.40 15.39 27.29
CA ALA A 278 0.97 15.87 27.22
C ALA A 278 1.75 15.52 28.49
N GLY A 279 2.93 14.95 28.34
CA GLY A 279 3.75 14.56 29.49
C GLY A 279 4.30 15.72 30.31
N ASP A 280 4.45 16.90 29.70
CA ASP A 280 4.97 18.08 30.37
C ASP A 280 3.95 18.73 31.33
N LEU A 281 2.66 18.43 31.16
CA LEU A 281 1.56 19.02 31.94
C LEU A 281 1.21 18.24 33.22
N GLY A 282 2.01 17.23 33.59
CA GLY A 282 1.83 16.47 34.85
C GLY A 282 0.59 15.60 34.92
N MET A 283 -0.13 15.41 33.80
CA MET A 283 -1.32 14.57 33.73
C MET A 283 -0.92 13.09 33.67
N SER A 284 -0.89 12.43 34.82
CA SER A 284 -0.71 10.97 34.90
C SER A 284 -2.05 10.24 34.74
N LEU A 285 -2.01 9.02 34.18
CA LEU A 285 -3.16 8.11 33.96
C LEU A 285 -3.79 7.55 35.26
N MET A 286 -3.62 8.23 36.39
CA MET A 286 -4.04 7.81 37.73
C MET A 286 -5.03 8.83 38.28
N GLY A 287 -6.28 8.77 37.82
CA GLY A 287 -7.36 9.60 38.37
C GLY A 287 -8.61 9.53 37.50
N GLN A 288 -9.75 9.26 38.11
CA GLN A 288 -11.05 9.10 37.47
C GLN A 288 -11.34 10.21 36.45
N LEU A 289 -11.57 9.83 35.19
CA LEU A 289 -12.08 10.72 34.14
C LEU A 289 -13.56 11.02 34.42
N GLN A 290 -13.82 11.99 35.30
CA GLN A 290 -15.09 12.70 35.34
C GLN A 290 -14.95 13.89 34.38
N ILE A 291 -15.19 13.64 33.09
CA ILE A 291 -15.13 14.68 32.06
C ILE A 291 -16.40 15.54 32.19
N SER A 292 -16.23 16.72 32.78
CA SER A 292 -17.22 17.79 32.74
C SER A 292 -17.37 18.28 31.30
N TRP A 293 -18.50 17.96 30.68
CA TRP A 293 -18.94 18.55 29.43
C TRP A 293 -19.33 20.00 29.66
N THR A 294 -18.61 20.94 29.05
CA THR A 294 -19.14 22.19 28.47
C THR A 294 -17.97 23.07 28.01
N HIS A 295 -18.19 23.79 26.90
CA HIS A 295 -17.27 24.76 26.26
C HIS A 295 -16.07 24.21 25.50
N GLN A 296 -16.26 23.72 24.27
CA GLN A 296 -15.15 23.62 23.32
C GLN A 296 -15.58 23.64 21.84
N LEU A 297 -16.39 24.62 21.45
CA LEU A 297 -16.60 24.94 20.02
C LEU A 297 -15.92 26.24 19.58
N ASN A 298 -15.49 27.11 20.51
CA ASN A 298 -14.95 28.44 20.19
C ASN A 298 -13.40 28.55 20.16
N ARG A 299 -12.64 27.49 20.40
CA ARG A 299 -11.15 27.52 20.31
C ARG A 299 -10.57 27.07 18.96
N ARG A 300 -11.38 26.49 18.06
CA ARG A 300 -10.93 25.97 16.76
C ARG A 300 -10.39 27.04 15.79
N PHE A 301 -10.83 28.30 15.92
CA PHE A 301 -10.42 29.38 15.02
C PHE A 301 -9.22 30.21 15.49
N GLY A 302 -8.78 30.04 16.75
CA GLY A 302 -7.68 30.82 17.34
C GLY A 302 -6.29 30.38 16.84
N GLU A 303 -6.01 29.08 16.84
CA GLU A 303 -4.69 28.54 16.51
C GLU A 303 -4.37 28.62 15.01
N ASN A 304 -5.36 28.44 14.12
CA ASN A 304 -5.17 28.62 12.67
C ASN A 304 -4.80 30.06 12.29
N ARG A 305 -5.27 31.05 13.06
CA ARG A 305 -4.94 32.47 12.84
C ARG A 305 -3.54 32.79 13.40
N GLN A 306 -3.15 32.14 14.49
CA GLN A 306 -1.81 32.26 15.07
C GLN A 306 -0.76 31.62 14.15
N MET A 307 -0.98 30.40 13.66
CA MET A 307 -0.05 29.73 12.72
C MET A 307 0.17 30.52 11.42
N LYS A 308 -0.86 31.22 10.91
CA LYS A 308 -0.72 32.11 9.74
C LYS A 308 0.11 33.36 10.04
N LYS A 309 0.12 33.86 11.29
CA LYS A 309 1.02 34.93 11.73
C LYS A 309 2.44 34.40 11.92
N ASP A 310 2.59 33.25 12.55
CA ASP A 310 3.88 32.59 12.75
C ASP A 310 4.56 32.27 11.41
N LEU A 311 3.78 31.91 10.37
CA LEU A 311 4.28 31.73 9.00
C LEU A 311 4.84 33.03 8.40
N ALA A 312 4.23 34.17 8.70
CA ALA A 312 4.64 35.48 8.20
C ALA A 312 5.85 36.06 8.96
N GLU A 313 6.03 35.66 10.23
CA GLU A 313 7.13 36.12 11.09
C GLU A 313 8.38 35.22 11.04
N THR A 314 8.29 34.04 10.41
CA THR A 314 9.40 33.08 10.35
C THR A 314 10.26 33.24 9.09
N ASP A 315 11.53 33.63 9.27
CA ASP A 315 12.50 33.79 8.16
C ASP A 315 13.18 32.47 7.73
N ASN A 316 12.95 31.38 8.46
CA ASN A 316 13.57 30.09 8.18
C ASN A 316 12.72 29.24 7.22
N SER A 317 13.19 29.10 5.98
CA SER A 317 12.59 28.27 4.90
C SER A 317 12.16 26.86 5.35
N TYR A 318 12.92 26.21 6.25
CA TYR A 318 12.59 24.89 6.78
C TYR A 318 11.34 24.89 7.67
N MET A 319 11.20 25.90 8.52
CA MET A 319 10.06 26.04 9.44
C MET A 319 8.83 26.56 8.70
N THR A 320 9.01 27.47 7.74
CA THR A 320 7.96 27.97 6.84
C THR A 320 7.30 26.80 6.10
N GLY A 321 8.08 25.87 5.55
CA GLY A 321 7.56 24.67 4.89
C GLY A 321 6.72 23.78 5.80
N LYS A 322 7.19 23.52 7.04
CA LYS A 322 6.45 22.71 8.02
C LYS A 322 5.16 23.36 8.50
N ILE A 323 5.16 24.68 8.71
CA ILE A 323 3.97 25.42 9.12
C ILE A 323 2.94 25.44 7.97
N ALA A 324 3.39 25.65 6.73
CA ALA A 324 2.54 25.57 5.56
C ALA A 324 1.90 24.17 5.38
N GLU A 325 2.67 23.10 5.61
CA GLU A 325 2.16 21.72 5.57
C GLU A 325 1.09 21.47 6.64
N ARG A 326 1.29 21.97 7.86
CA ARG A 326 0.31 21.87 8.95
C ARG A 326 -0.97 22.64 8.64
N ILE A 327 -0.83 23.88 8.17
CA ILE A 327 -1.99 24.70 7.75
C ILE A 327 -2.77 24.01 6.64
N ALA A 328 -2.07 23.45 5.64
CA ALA A 328 -2.72 22.71 4.55
C ALA A 328 -3.47 21.47 5.06
N LYS A 329 -2.90 20.72 6.02
CA LYS A 329 -3.54 19.54 6.62
C LYS A 329 -4.74 19.90 7.51
N LEU A 330 -4.68 21.03 8.21
CA LEU A 330 -5.78 21.53 9.06
C LEU A 330 -6.90 22.21 8.26
N SER A 331 -6.54 22.92 7.19
CA SER A 331 -7.49 23.73 6.40
C SER A 331 -8.02 22.99 5.16
N GLY A 332 -7.33 21.94 4.71
CA GLY A 332 -7.62 21.25 3.45
C GLY A 332 -8.84 20.34 3.48
N GLY A 333 -9.28 19.91 4.67
CA GLY A 333 -10.38 18.96 4.84
C GLY A 333 -10.11 17.61 4.17
N VAL A 334 -11.11 16.73 4.21
CA VAL A 334 -11.14 15.43 3.53
C VAL A 334 -12.40 15.36 2.70
N ALA A 335 -12.24 15.18 1.39
CA ALA A 335 -13.36 14.89 0.50
C ALA A 335 -13.77 13.42 0.65
N VAL A 336 -15.01 13.19 1.10
CA VAL A 336 -15.66 11.88 1.17
C VAL A 336 -16.54 11.70 -0.06
N ILE A 337 -16.21 10.70 -0.86
CA ILE A 337 -17.00 10.29 -2.02
C ILE A 337 -17.92 9.16 -1.59
N LYS A 338 -19.23 9.42 -1.58
CA LYS A 338 -20.25 8.41 -1.28
C LYS A 338 -20.67 7.73 -2.57
N VAL A 339 -20.46 6.41 -2.65
CA VAL A 339 -20.78 5.59 -3.82
C VAL A 339 -22.06 4.80 -3.51
N GLY A 340 -23.07 4.94 -4.36
CA GLY A 340 -24.31 4.16 -4.29
C GLY A 340 -24.35 3.04 -5.33
N GLY A 341 -24.99 1.93 -4.98
CA GLY A 341 -25.26 0.79 -5.86
C GLY A 341 -26.57 0.10 -5.48
N HIS A 342 -27.20 -0.59 -6.43
CA HIS A 342 -28.46 -1.30 -6.19
C HIS A 342 -28.25 -2.68 -5.54
N THR A 343 -27.09 -3.29 -5.80
CA THR A 343 -26.63 -4.54 -5.15
C THR A 343 -25.26 -4.34 -4.53
N GLU A 344 -24.89 -5.20 -3.58
CA GLU A 344 -23.57 -5.17 -2.92
C GLU A 344 -22.43 -5.34 -3.94
N THR A 345 -22.59 -6.26 -4.90
CA THR A 345 -21.63 -6.50 -5.99
C THR A 345 -21.44 -5.28 -6.90
N GLU A 346 -22.51 -4.56 -7.21
CA GLU A 346 -22.42 -3.33 -8.02
C GLU A 346 -21.76 -2.20 -7.23
N LEU A 347 -22.04 -2.10 -5.93
CA LEU A 347 -21.44 -1.11 -5.05
C LEU A 347 -19.92 -1.31 -4.97
N GLU A 348 -19.45 -2.55 -4.80
CA GLU A 348 -18.03 -2.89 -4.76
C GLU A 348 -17.32 -2.57 -6.07
N ASP A 349 -17.88 -2.97 -7.21
CA ASP A 349 -17.34 -2.66 -8.55
C ASP A 349 -17.26 -1.13 -8.80
N ARG A 350 -18.32 -0.37 -8.49
CA ARG A 350 -18.30 1.09 -8.60
C ARG A 350 -17.26 1.73 -7.68
N LYS A 351 -17.07 1.20 -6.47
CA LYS A 351 -16.08 1.69 -5.51
C LYS A 351 -14.66 1.51 -6.04
N LEU A 352 -14.36 0.35 -6.64
CA LEU A 352 -13.06 0.08 -7.26
C LEU A 352 -12.78 1.05 -8.42
N ARG A 353 -13.73 1.22 -9.35
CA ARG A 353 -13.57 2.14 -10.49
C ARG A 353 -13.33 3.59 -10.08
N ILE A 354 -14.02 4.05 -9.03
CA ILE A 354 -13.83 5.40 -8.50
C ILE A 354 -12.46 5.55 -7.84
N GLU A 355 -11.97 4.50 -7.18
CA GLU A 355 -10.64 4.48 -6.57
C GLU A 355 -9.53 4.56 -7.64
N ASP A 356 -9.66 3.80 -8.73
CA ASP A 356 -8.74 3.82 -9.87
C ASP A 356 -8.77 5.19 -10.56
N ALA A 357 -9.97 5.72 -10.85
CA ALA A 357 -10.13 7.04 -11.44
C ALA A 357 -9.51 8.16 -10.59
N LYS A 358 -9.65 8.06 -9.26
CA LYS A 358 -9.01 8.99 -8.31
C LYS A 358 -7.49 8.91 -8.40
N ASN A 359 -6.92 7.71 -8.40
CA ASN A 359 -5.47 7.52 -8.48
C ASN A 359 -4.91 8.01 -9.83
N ALA A 360 -5.57 7.68 -10.94
CA ALA A 360 -5.21 8.14 -12.27
C ALA A 360 -5.25 9.67 -12.39
N THR A 361 -6.26 10.31 -11.81
CA THR A 361 -6.38 11.78 -11.78
C THR A 361 -5.21 12.42 -11.02
N PHE A 362 -4.83 11.85 -9.86
CA PHE A 362 -3.69 12.35 -9.10
C PHE A 362 -2.36 12.14 -9.82
N ALA A 363 -2.18 11.03 -10.54
CA ALA A 363 -1.02 10.81 -11.39
C ALA A 363 -0.96 11.85 -12.52
N ALA A 364 -2.08 12.08 -13.22
CA ALA A 364 -2.20 13.08 -14.28
C ALA A 364 -1.91 14.51 -13.79
N MET A 365 -2.30 14.86 -12.57
CA MET A 365 -1.99 16.15 -11.98
C MET A 365 -0.49 16.33 -11.66
N ARG A 366 0.23 15.24 -11.35
CA ARG A 366 1.67 15.28 -11.03
C ARG A 366 2.54 15.32 -12.28
N GLU A 367 2.22 14.50 -13.27
CA GLU A 367 3.11 14.23 -14.41
C GLU A 367 2.56 14.72 -15.75
N GLY A 368 1.31 15.18 -15.80
CA GLY A 368 0.62 15.56 -17.02
C GLY A 368 -0.10 14.39 -17.70
N ILE A 369 -0.66 14.65 -18.87
CA ILE A 369 -1.39 13.69 -19.70
C ILE A 369 -0.78 13.56 -21.08
N VAL A 370 -1.03 12.41 -21.71
CA VAL A 370 -0.60 12.09 -23.08
C VAL A 370 -1.76 11.43 -23.84
N PRO A 371 -1.74 11.41 -25.18
CA PRO A 371 -2.75 10.72 -25.97
C PRO A 371 -2.92 9.24 -25.55
N GLY A 372 -4.16 8.82 -25.32
CA GLY A 372 -4.50 7.46 -24.90
C GLY A 372 -4.57 6.45 -26.05
N GLY A 373 -5.16 5.28 -25.77
CA GLY A 373 -5.46 4.26 -26.79
C GLY A 373 -4.24 3.62 -27.45
N GLY A 374 -3.07 3.71 -26.82
CA GLY A 374 -1.81 3.20 -27.37
C GLY A 374 -1.16 4.10 -28.44
N ALA A 375 -1.79 5.21 -28.83
CA ALA A 375 -1.25 6.13 -29.84
C ALA A 375 0.10 6.72 -29.43
N THR A 376 0.26 7.04 -28.14
CA THR A 376 1.54 7.49 -27.60
C THR A 376 2.68 6.52 -27.88
N TYR A 377 2.48 5.20 -27.72
CA TYR A 377 3.52 4.22 -28.00
C TYR A 377 3.92 4.24 -29.48
N ILE A 378 2.94 4.32 -30.38
CA ILE A 378 3.19 4.44 -31.82
C ILE A 378 4.02 5.68 -32.15
N HIS A 379 3.71 6.84 -31.56
CA HIS A 379 4.49 8.06 -31.74
C HIS A 379 5.90 8.03 -31.12
N LEU A 380 6.13 7.14 -30.16
CA LEU A 380 7.45 6.93 -29.56
C LEU A 380 8.33 6.01 -30.43
N LEU A 381 7.74 5.14 -31.25
CA LEU A 381 8.49 4.26 -32.16
C LEU A 381 9.38 5.06 -33.13
N ASP A 382 8.91 6.22 -33.58
CA ASP A 382 9.67 7.11 -34.50
C ASP A 382 10.99 7.61 -33.88
N GLU A 383 11.11 7.63 -32.55
CA GLU A 383 12.30 8.09 -31.86
C GLU A 383 13.31 6.96 -31.61
N ILE A 384 12.89 5.69 -31.66
CA ILE A 384 13.77 4.54 -31.38
C ILE A 384 14.96 4.44 -32.37
N PRO A 385 14.80 4.66 -33.68
CA PRO A 385 15.93 4.68 -34.61
C PRO A 385 16.98 5.74 -34.26
N ARG A 386 16.56 6.88 -33.70
CA ARG A 386 17.48 7.92 -33.23
C ARG A 386 18.23 7.46 -31.98
N ILE A 387 17.50 6.90 -31.01
CA ILE A 387 18.07 6.34 -29.77
C ILE A 387 19.13 5.28 -30.08
N LYS A 388 18.85 4.35 -31.00
CA LYS A 388 19.80 3.30 -31.42
C LYS A 388 21.12 3.88 -31.93
N LYS A 389 21.05 4.91 -32.77
CA LYS A 389 22.26 5.54 -33.36
C LYS A 389 23.07 6.34 -32.36
N THR A 390 22.42 6.90 -31.33
CA THR A 390 23.07 7.84 -30.39
C THR A 390 23.59 7.15 -29.13
N LEU A 391 22.91 6.13 -28.62
CA LEU A 391 23.13 5.60 -27.27
C LEU A 391 23.67 4.16 -27.22
N MET A 392 23.78 3.49 -28.36
CA MET A 392 24.10 2.06 -28.42
C MET A 392 25.41 1.80 -29.16
N GLU A 393 26.35 1.21 -28.43
CA GLU A 393 27.69 0.86 -28.94
C GLU A 393 27.78 -0.63 -29.31
N ASP A 394 27.03 -1.49 -28.62
CA ASP A 394 27.01 -2.95 -28.82
C ASP A 394 25.81 -3.40 -29.66
N LEU A 395 26.03 -4.39 -30.55
CA LEU A 395 24.98 -5.02 -31.36
C LEU A 395 23.89 -5.64 -30.47
N TYR A 396 24.26 -6.26 -29.34
CA TYR A 396 23.27 -6.85 -28.43
C TYR A 396 22.44 -5.79 -27.69
N GLU A 397 22.99 -4.59 -27.47
CA GLU A 397 22.20 -3.47 -26.95
C GLU A 397 21.19 -2.98 -28.00
N GLN A 398 21.58 -2.93 -29.28
CA GLN A 398 20.68 -2.59 -30.39
C GLN A 398 19.51 -3.55 -30.51
N ILE A 399 19.76 -4.86 -30.37
CA ILE A 399 18.71 -5.88 -30.27
C ILE A 399 17.76 -5.59 -29.09
N GLY A 400 18.28 -5.12 -27.96
CA GLY A 400 17.46 -4.66 -26.83
C GLY A 400 16.52 -3.50 -27.20
N ALA A 401 16.97 -2.53 -27.99
CA ALA A 401 16.11 -1.47 -28.50
C ALA A 401 15.12 -1.95 -29.58
N ASP A 402 15.51 -2.93 -30.42
CA ASP A 402 14.60 -3.57 -31.37
C ASP A 402 13.46 -4.30 -30.66
N ILE A 403 13.74 -4.98 -29.55
CA ILE A 403 12.71 -5.61 -28.72
C ILE A 403 11.71 -4.57 -28.24
N VAL A 404 12.17 -3.44 -27.68
CA VAL A 404 11.27 -2.36 -27.22
C VAL A 404 10.47 -1.74 -28.37
N ALA A 405 10.98 -1.76 -29.60
CA ALA A 405 10.25 -1.26 -30.77
C ALA A 405 9.21 -2.25 -31.33
N THR A 406 9.36 -3.53 -31.02
CA THR A 406 8.50 -4.60 -31.54
C THR A 406 7.25 -4.81 -30.68
N VAL A 407 7.35 -4.42 -29.41
CA VAL A 407 6.29 -4.47 -28.40
C VAL A 407 5.49 -3.18 -28.43
#